data_AF-A0A0B2JZX4-F1
#
_entry.id   AF-A0A0B2JZX4-F1
#
_cell.length_a   1.000
_cell.length_b   1.000
_cell.length_c   1.000
_cell.angle_alpha   90.00
_cell.angle_beta   90.00
_cell.angle_gamma   90.00
#
_symmetry.space_group_name_H-M   'P 1'
#
loop_
_entity.id
_entity.type
_entity.pdbx_description
1 polymer ?
#
loop_
_entity_poly.entity_id
_entity_poly.type
_entity_poly.pdbx_seq_one_letter_code
_entity_poly.pdbx_strand_id
1 'polypeptide(L)'
;MADNKNVPEDYMDDDIIVTFQDDEGNERYFAEEMRIPLNGAEYALLVGLNVEEDEDFDEEENVTIAKIVKDEKGEDEYIVDFPEEEFDAVVVEYNKIMDEAEAE
;
A
#
# COMPACT_ATOMS: atom_id res chain seq x y z
N MET A 1 -10.70 21.31 4.04
CA MET A 1 -9.31 21.11 4.52
C MET A 1 -9.48 20.27 5.76
N ALA A 2 -9.59 18.95 5.58
CA ALA A 2 -9.69 18.03 6.71
C ALA A 2 -8.28 17.89 7.30
N ASP A 3 -8.20 18.07 8.61
CA ASP A 3 -6.99 17.95 9.42
C ASP A 3 -6.38 16.54 9.27
N ASN A 4 -5.37 16.40 8.41
CA ASN A 4 -4.52 15.21 8.31
C ASN A 4 -3.44 15.28 9.40
N LYS A 5 -3.79 14.95 10.64
CA LYS A 5 -3.03 15.34 11.83
C LYS A 5 -2.30 14.21 12.58
N ASN A 6 -2.06 13.07 11.94
CA ASN A 6 -1.38 11.96 12.63
C ASN A 6 -0.37 11.16 11.79
N VAL A 7 0.01 11.63 10.60
CA VAL A 7 1.19 11.07 9.92
C VAL A 7 2.41 11.85 10.41
N PRO A 8 3.45 11.20 10.97
CA PRO A 8 4.68 11.87 11.36
C PRO A 8 5.28 12.60 10.14
N GLU A 9 5.72 13.86 10.29
CA GLU A 9 6.30 14.68 9.21
C GLU A 9 7.49 13.99 8.50
N ASP A 10 8.12 12.98 9.12
CA ASP A 10 9.23 12.19 8.57
C ASP A 10 8.82 11.31 7.38
N TYR A 11 7.55 10.87 7.32
CA TYR A 11 7.03 10.00 6.26
C TYR A 11 6.39 10.76 5.08
N MET A 12 6.40 12.10 5.11
CA MET A 12 5.69 12.94 4.13
C MET A 12 6.56 13.46 2.98
N ASP A 13 7.89 13.26 2.99
CA ASP A 13 8.78 13.99 2.08
C ASP A 13 8.96 13.34 0.69
N ASP A 14 8.64 12.05 0.49
CA ASP A 14 8.71 11.38 -0.84
C ASP A 14 7.65 10.25 -1.05
N ASP A 15 7.19 9.58 0.01
CA ASP A 15 6.29 8.42 -0.06
C ASP A 15 4.79 8.78 -0.04
N ILE A 16 3.96 8.04 -0.80
CA ILE A 16 2.50 8.21 -0.78
C ILE A 16 1.93 7.44 0.42
N ILE A 17 1.45 8.18 1.43
CA ILE A 17 0.84 7.59 2.62
C ILE A 17 -0.65 7.36 2.40
N VAL A 18 -1.04 6.09 2.45
CA VAL A 18 -2.42 5.63 2.34
C VAL A 18 -2.93 5.29 3.73
N THR A 19 -4.10 5.84 4.09
CA THR A 19 -4.75 5.54 5.37
C THR A 19 -5.98 4.68 5.14
N PHE A 20 -6.03 3.52 5.79
CA PHE A 20 -7.19 2.65 5.81
C PHE A 20 -7.84 2.70 7.19
N GLN A 21 -9.17 2.74 7.21
CA GLN A 21 -9.93 2.56 8.44
C GLN A 21 -10.57 1.18 8.38
N ASP A 22 -10.16 0.29 9.28
CA ASP A 22 -10.74 -1.05 9.41
C ASP A 22 -12.17 -0.97 10.01
N ASP A 23 -12.92 -2.08 9.95
CA ASP A 23 -14.29 -2.19 10.48
C ASP A 23 -14.37 -1.90 12.00
N GLU A 24 -13.24 -2.03 12.71
CA GLU A 24 -13.08 -1.70 14.13
C GLU A 24 -12.85 -0.19 14.40
N GLY A 25 -12.66 0.61 13.36
CA GLY A 25 -12.41 2.05 13.45
C GLY A 25 -10.94 2.42 13.69
N ASN A 26 -10.03 1.44 13.66
CA ASN A 26 -8.59 1.66 13.78
C ASN A 26 -8.04 2.25 12.47
N GLU A 27 -7.24 3.31 12.58
CA GLU A 27 -6.61 3.97 11.44
C GLU A 27 -5.24 3.36 11.22
N ARG A 28 -5.09 2.59 10.14
CA ARG A 28 -3.81 2.04 9.72
C ARG A 28 -3.22 2.91 8.63
N TYR A 29 -1.93 3.19 8.75
CA TYR A 29 -1.17 4.00 7.82
C TYR A 29 -0.20 3.10 7.08
N PHE A 30 -0.14 3.25 5.77
CA PHE A 30 0.77 2.49 4.94
C PHE A 30 1.50 3.42 3.98
N ALA A 31 2.76 3.13 3.70
CA ALA A 31 3.57 3.82 2.71
C ALA A 31 3.61 3.03 1.39
N GLU A 32 3.44 3.71 0.26
CA GLU A 32 3.55 3.14 -1.09
C GLU A 32 5.02 2.90 -1.46
N GLU A 33 5.52 1.69 -1.19
CA GLU A 33 6.90 1.32 -1.51
C GLU A 33 7.11 1.12 -3.03
N MET A 34 6.15 0.48 -3.71
CA MET A 34 6.29 0.15 -5.14
C MET A 34 4.95 0.05 -5.88
N ARG A 35 4.89 0.56 -7.12
CA ARG A 35 3.77 0.31 -8.04
C ARG A 35 4.04 -0.85 -9.00
N ILE A 36 3.13 -1.81 -9.02
CA ILE A 36 3.18 -3.02 -9.84
C ILE A 36 2.05 -2.93 -10.90
N PRO A 37 2.37 -2.69 -12.18
CA PRO A 37 1.38 -2.72 -13.25
C PRO A 37 1.06 -4.17 -13.63
N LEU A 38 -0.22 -4.57 -13.60
CA LEU A 38 -0.66 -5.92 -13.94
C LEU A 38 -1.98 -5.91 -14.72
N ASN A 39 -2.02 -6.60 -15.86
CA ASN A 39 -3.23 -6.79 -16.68
C ASN A 39 -3.98 -5.48 -17.05
N GLY A 40 -3.27 -4.34 -17.09
CA GLY A 40 -3.86 -3.03 -17.37
C GLY A 40 -4.50 -2.35 -16.17
N ALA A 41 -4.35 -2.91 -14.97
CA ALA A 41 -4.58 -2.26 -13.69
C ALA A 41 -3.23 -1.90 -13.03
N GLU A 42 -3.26 -0.93 -12.12
CA GLU A 42 -2.12 -0.53 -11.31
C GLU A 42 -2.34 -1.06 -9.89
N TYR A 43 -1.30 -1.63 -9.30
CA TYR A 43 -1.29 -2.10 -7.92
C TYR A 43 -0.16 -1.39 -7.17
N ALA A 44 -0.32 -1.24 -5.87
CA ALA A 44 0.68 -0.69 -4.98
C ALA A 44 1.01 -1.70 -3.88
N LEU A 45 2.30 -1.86 -3.61
CA LEU A 45 2.80 -2.51 -2.41
C LEU A 45 2.84 -1.46 -1.30
N LEU A 46 2.10 -1.75 -0.24
CA LEU A 46 1.88 -0.87 0.89
C LEU A 46 2.54 -1.47 2.13
N VAL A 47 3.54 -0.79 2.69
CA VAL A 47 4.19 -1.22 3.93
C VAL A 47 3.56 -0.48 5.09
N GLY A 48 3.06 -1.21 6.07
CA GLY A 48 2.45 -0.62 7.25
C GLY A 48 3.46 0.23 8.01
N LEU A 49 3.02 1.40 8.47
CA LEU A 49 3.80 2.30 9.29
C LEU A 49 3.42 2.16 10.75
N ASN A 50 4.44 2.04 11.62
CA ASN A 50 4.25 1.98 13.06
C ASN A 50 3.96 3.38 13.65
N VAL A 51 2.84 4.00 13.27
CA VAL A 51 2.49 5.34 13.75
C VAL A 51 2.09 5.38 15.22
N GLU A 52 1.63 4.26 15.77
CA GLU A 52 1.19 4.15 17.17
C GLU A 52 2.33 3.75 18.12
N GLU A 53 3.56 3.60 17.61
CA GLU A 53 4.73 3.11 18.35
C GLU A 53 4.44 1.78 19.07
N ASP A 54 3.72 0.88 18.41
CA ASP A 54 3.42 -0.45 18.93
C ASP A 54 4.69 -1.32 18.89
N GLU A 55 5.10 -1.85 20.05
CA GLU A 55 6.34 -2.65 20.16
C GLU A 55 6.25 -4.01 19.45
N ASP A 56 5.02 -4.48 19.17
CA ASP A 56 4.72 -5.70 18.42
C ASP A 56 4.50 -5.44 16.91
N PHE A 57 4.71 -4.19 16.44
CA PHE A 57 4.55 -3.85 15.02
C PHE A 57 5.75 -4.31 14.19
N ASP A 58 5.54 -5.32 13.37
CA ASP A 58 6.56 -5.85 12.47
C ASP A 58 6.35 -5.30 11.05
N GLU A 59 7.18 -4.35 10.62
CA GLU A 59 7.08 -3.68 9.31
C GLU A 59 7.12 -4.69 8.15
N GLU A 60 7.89 -5.77 8.30
CA GLU A 60 8.00 -6.84 7.30
C GLU A 60 6.75 -7.74 7.23
N GLU A 61 6.01 -7.89 8.34
CA GLU A 61 4.76 -8.65 8.38
C GLU A 61 3.55 -7.79 7.96
N ASN A 62 3.63 -6.48 8.14
CA ASN A 62 2.56 -5.52 7.82
C ASN A 62 2.61 -5.03 6.36
N VAL A 63 3.03 -5.89 5.43
CA VAL A 63 3.01 -5.59 3.99
C VAL A 63 1.68 -6.04 3.38
N THR A 64 1.00 -5.13 2.67
CA THR A 64 -0.29 -5.37 2.01
C THR A 64 -0.25 -4.87 0.58
N ILE A 65 -0.90 -5.57 -0.35
CA ILE A 65 -1.06 -5.10 -1.73
C ILE A 65 -2.42 -4.43 -1.84
N ALA A 66 -2.49 -3.29 -2.53
CA ALA A 66 -3.73 -2.62 -2.87
C ALA A 66 -3.83 -2.36 -4.37
N LYS A 67 -5.05 -2.43 -4.92
CA LYS A 67 -5.35 -2.06 -6.30
C LYS A 67 -5.61 -0.56 -6.39
N ILE A 68 -4.92 0.13 -7.28
CA ILE A 68 -5.13 1.54 -7.56
C ILE A 68 -6.21 1.67 -8.64
N VAL A 69 -7.32 2.32 -8.31
CA VAL A 69 -8.39 2.67 -9.25
C VAL A 69 -8.64 4.17 -9.21
N LYS A 70 -9.11 4.75 -10.31
CA LYS A 70 -9.50 6.17 -10.32
C LYS A 70 -10.97 6.31 -9.96
N ASP A 71 -11.27 7.11 -8.94
CA ASP A 71 -12.64 7.43 -8.55
C ASP A 71 -13.32 8.37 -9.56
N GLU A 72 -14.59 8.71 -9.31
CA GLU A 72 -15.39 9.66 -10.11
C GLU A 72 -14.78 11.08 -10.19
N LYS A 73 -13.91 11.46 -9.25
CA LYS A 73 -13.16 12.73 -9.27
C LYS A 73 -11.79 12.62 -9.94
N GLY A 74 -11.38 11.40 -10.32
CA GLY A 74 -10.08 11.12 -10.92
C GLY A 74 -8.95 11.05 -9.89
N GLU A 75 -9.27 10.93 -8.60
CA GLU A 75 -8.31 10.70 -7.53
C GLU A 75 -8.00 9.19 -7.46
N ASP A 76 -6.77 8.85 -7.06
CA ASP A 76 -6.34 7.45 -6.93
C ASP A 76 -6.92 6.88 -5.62
N GLU A 77 -7.73 5.83 -5.75
CA GLU A 77 -8.36 5.07 -4.66
C GLU A 77 -7.68 3.70 -4.55
N TYR A 78 -7.23 3.36 -3.34
CA TYR A 78 -6.53 2.12 -3.06
C TYR A 78 -7.52 1.10 -2.48
N ILE A 79 -7.73 0.00 -3.19
CA ILE A 79 -8.65 -1.07 -2.80
C ILE A 79 -7.84 -2.28 -2.36
N VAL A 80 -7.89 -2.62 -1.07
CA VAL A 80 -7.29 -3.85 -0.52
C VAL A 80 -8.19 -5.07 -0.68
N ASP A 81 -9.52 -4.87 -0.79
CA ASP A 81 -10.51 -5.93 -1.00
C ASP A 81 -10.72 -6.17 -2.50
N PHE A 82 -9.77 -6.85 -3.14
CA PHE A 82 -9.84 -7.26 -4.54
C PHE A 82 -9.67 -8.78 -4.65
N PRO A 83 -10.09 -9.42 -5.76
CA PRO A 83 -10.16 -10.88 -5.80
C PRO A 83 -8.77 -11.53 -5.67
N GLU A 84 -8.68 -12.64 -4.92
CA GLU A 84 -7.43 -13.37 -4.69
C GLU A 84 -6.70 -13.77 -5.99
N GLU A 85 -7.42 -14.00 -7.09
CA GLU A 85 -6.82 -14.28 -8.41
C GLU A 85 -5.94 -13.12 -8.89
N GLU A 86 -6.39 -11.88 -8.68
CA GLU A 86 -5.60 -10.71 -9.00
C GLU A 86 -4.46 -10.54 -7.98
N PHE A 87 -4.68 -10.85 -6.69
CA PHE A 87 -3.62 -10.78 -5.67
C PHE A 87 -2.46 -11.72 -6.00
N ASP A 88 -2.76 -12.98 -6.30
CA ASP A 88 -1.76 -13.99 -6.67
C ASP A 88 -1.01 -13.55 -7.95
N ALA A 89 -1.72 -13.00 -8.93
CA ALA A 89 -1.11 -12.49 -10.14
C ALA A 89 -0.17 -11.28 -9.88
N VAL A 90 -0.52 -10.38 -8.97
CA VAL A 90 0.36 -9.26 -8.57
C VAL A 90 1.59 -9.78 -7.84
N VAL A 91 1.42 -10.75 -6.94
CA VAL A 91 2.55 -11.41 -6.25
C VAL A 91 3.47 -12.09 -7.25
N VAL A 92 2.93 -12.78 -8.26
CA VAL A 92 3.74 -13.41 -9.32
C VAL A 92 4.52 -12.37 -10.12
N GLU A 93 3.89 -11.26 -10.51
CA GLU A 93 4.57 -10.20 -11.27
C GLU A 93 5.61 -9.48 -10.40
N TYR A 94 5.32 -9.22 -9.12
CA TYR A 94 6.29 -8.69 -8.16
C TYR A 94 7.50 -9.60 -8.01
N ASN A 95 7.29 -10.90 -7.76
CA ASN A 95 8.38 -11.87 -7.67
C ASN A 95 9.20 -11.91 -8.95
N LYS A 96 8.56 -11.77 -10.11
CA LYS A 96 9.25 -11.71 -11.39
C LYS A 96 10.07 -10.43 -11.55
N ILE A 97 9.55 -9.27 -11.14
CA ILE A 97 10.30 -8.01 -11.11
C ILE A 97 11.52 -8.13 -10.18
N MET A 98 11.36 -8.72 -8.99
CA MET A 98 12.44 -8.92 -8.03
C MET A 98 13.50 -9.91 -8.54
N ASP A 99 13.08 -11.03 -9.15
CA ASP A 99 13.99 -11.99 -9.78
C ASP A 99 14.76 -11.36 -10.94
N GLU A 100 14.10 -10.53 -11.75
CA GLU A 100 14.74 -9.75 -12.83
C GLU A 100 15.72 -8.69 -12.27
N ALA A 101 15.42 -8.09 -11.12
CA ALA A 101 16.29 -7.10 -10.46
C ALA A 101 17.49 -7.73 -9.74
N GLU A 102 17.33 -8.91 -9.11
CA GLU A 102 18.42 -9.66 -8.49
C GLU A 102 19.33 -10.35 -9.51
N ALA A 103 18.84 -10.57 -10.74
CA ALA A 103 19.62 -11.17 -11.82
C ALA A 103 20.63 -10.20 -12.50
N GLU A 104 20.72 -8.93 -12.08
CA GLU A 104 21.67 -7.93 -12.59
C GLU A 104 23.02 -7.89 -11.85
#